data_AF-A0A7S1VPA2-F1
#
_entry.id   AF-A0A7S1VPA2-F1
#
_cell.length_a   1.000
_cell.length_b   1.000
_cell.length_c   1.000
_cell.angle_alpha   90.00
_cell.angle_beta   90.00
_cell.angle_gamma   90.00
#
_symmetry.space_group_name_H-M   'P 1'
#
loop_
_entity.id
_entity.type
_entity.pdbx_description
1 polymer ?
#
loop_
_entity_poly.entity_id
_entity_poly.type
_entity_poly.pdbx_seq_one_letter_code
_entity_poly.pdbx_strand_id
1 'polypeptide(L)'
;MGDERVAWKHIGFHGHSVGTFSADVTKIHWRSALYGNDEDMGTSRVIPSDAIKGAKWSIFGRKGHLRIQTTAKKIKHELRFDGFPHGDFEKVKETFRRFYDVTVEKNPMSSAGASYGKSEIEGRNLVFRHMVLEEAQEEGEEFEPRVGDEMLSLDLAEVSQCVLPGNNRHEIELQFPESDTHEAGTDNLVAIRFYIPPDADFENSDKSTPSNAEILQKNIMKSANIKNTTGDMLVEFPETKGTFLTPRGRYAIELYDNFMRMRGNKYDYRIKYDDISRLFLLPKPDDVHFAFVIALDK
;
A
#
# COMPACT_ATOMS: atom_id res chain seq x y z
N MET A 1 -15.95 34.40 19.56
CA MET A 1 -15.30 34.36 18.24
C MET A 1 -15.86 33.13 17.55
N GLY A 2 -16.58 33.29 16.44
CA GLY A 2 -17.28 32.18 15.79
C GLY A 2 -16.29 31.11 15.33
N ASP A 3 -16.67 29.84 15.44
CA ASP A 3 -15.92 28.69 14.91
C ASP A 3 -15.73 28.89 13.40
N GLU A 4 -14.57 29.41 13.02
CA GLU A 4 -14.24 29.60 11.62
C GLU A 4 -13.95 28.24 11.01
N ARG A 5 -14.90 27.77 10.20
CA ARG A 5 -14.86 26.48 9.55
C ARG A 5 -14.72 26.67 8.05
N VAL A 6 -13.75 26.00 7.45
CA VAL A 6 -13.57 25.92 6.00
C VAL A 6 -14.04 24.55 5.51
N ALA A 7 -14.69 24.50 4.36
CA ALA A 7 -15.15 23.24 3.78
C ALA A 7 -15.00 23.20 2.26
N TRP A 8 -14.75 21.99 1.76
CA TRP A 8 -14.69 21.63 0.35
C TRP A 8 -15.61 20.42 0.13
N LYS A 9 -16.53 20.54 -0.83
CA LYS A 9 -17.43 19.45 -1.24
C LYS A 9 -16.80 18.65 -2.38
N HIS A 10 -17.28 17.44 -2.59
CA HIS A 10 -16.81 16.51 -3.63
C HIS A 10 -15.32 16.17 -3.51
N ILE A 11 -14.84 16.01 -2.28
CA ILE A 11 -13.48 15.58 -1.98
C ILE A 11 -13.47 14.07 -1.79
N GLY A 12 -12.70 13.38 -2.62
CA GLY A 12 -12.43 11.95 -2.47
C GLY A 12 -11.48 11.71 -1.31
N PHE A 13 -11.68 10.61 -0.59
CA PHE A 13 -10.75 10.10 0.41
C PHE A 13 -10.32 8.70 -0.01
N HIS A 14 -9.01 8.42 -0.01
CA HIS A 14 -8.46 7.15 -0.52
C HIS A 14 -9.16 5.93 0.09
N GLY A 15 -9.64 5.02 -0.78
CA GLY A 15 -10.42 3.84 -0.40
C GLY A 15 -11.90 4.09 -0.10
N HIS A 16 -12.42 5.30 -0.34
CA HIS A 16 -13.80 5.68 -0.05
C HIS A 16 -14.42 6.53 -1.18
N SER A 17 -15.75 6.61 -1.20
CA SER A 17 -16.51 7.47 -2.12
C SER A 17 -16.20 8.96 -1.91
N VAL A 18 -16.71 9.84 -2.77
CA VAL A 18 -16.60 11.30 -2.56
C VAL A 18 -17.38 11.78 -1.33
N GLY A 19 -16.93 12.88 -0.73
CA GLY A 19 -17.51 13.44 0.48
C GLY A 19 -17.24 14.93 0.64
N THR A 20 -17.45 15.42 1.86
CA THR A 20 -17.14 16.79 2.26
C THR A 20 -15.94 16.77 3.21
N PHE A 21 -14.88 17.47 2.81
CA PHE A 21 -13.74 17.78 3.68
C PHE A 21 -14.02 19.09 4.39
N SER A 22 -13.81 19.12 5.70
CA SER A 22 -13.93 20.35 6.49
C SER A 22 -12.81 20.45 7.51
N ALA A 23 -12.41 21.69 7.81
CA ALA A 23 -11.33 22.02 8.71
C ALA A 23 -11.77 23.15 9.64
N ASP A 24 -11.43 23.02 10.92
CA ASP A 24 -11.54 24.04 11.96
C ASP A 24 -10.30 23.97 12.86
N VAL A 25 -10.18 24.86 13.84
CA VAL A 25 -8.99 24.93 14.72
C VAL A 25 -8.74 23.66 15.57
N THR A 26 -9.76 22.81 15.74
CA THR A 26 -9.68 21.61 16.59
C THR A 26 -9.41 20.35 15.79
N LYS A 27 -9.83 20.29 14.52
CA LYS A 27 -9.76 19.07 13.72
C LYS A 27 -9.99 19.30 12.22
N ILE A 28 -9.56 18.30 11.46
CA ILE A 28 -10.06 18.03 10.12
C ILE A 28 -11.11 16.92 10.20
N HIS A 29 -12.20 17.09 9.49
CA HIS A 29 -13.28 16.11 9.38
C HIS A 29 -13.66 15.89 7.92
N TRP A 30 -13.57 14.64 7.48
CA TRP A 30 -14.11 14.19 6.21
C TRP A 30 -15.35 13.33 6.44
N ARG A 31 -16.42 13.63 5.71
CA ARG A 31 -17.72 12.95 5.80
C ARG A 31 -18.14 12.48 4.40
N SER A 32 -18.44 11.19 4.22
CA SER A 32 -18.92 10.66 2.93
C SER A 32 -20.16 11.41 2.43
N ALA A 33 -20.40 11.43 1.11
CA ALA A 33 -21.64 11.95 0.52
C ALA A 33 -22.77 10.91 0.50
N LEU A 34 -22.47 9.62 0.68
CA LEU A 34 -23.44 8.52 0.69
C LEU A 34 -24.28 8.44 1.98
N TYR A 35 -24.44 9.55 2.70
CA TYR A 35 -25.38 9.61 3.84
C TYR A 35 -26.80 9.46 3.31
N GLY A 36 -27.41 8.30 3.54
CA GLY A 36 -28.84 8.23 3.79
C GLY A 36 -29.18 8.99 5.08
N ASN A 37 -30.45 9.34 5.28
CA ASN A 37 -30.94 10.15 6.40
C ASN A 37 -30.71 9.57 7.82
N ASP A 38 -30.06 8.40 7.96
CA ASP A 38 -29.70 7.83 9.27
C ASP A 38 -28.30 8.28 9.69
N GLU A 39 -28.23 8.94 10.84
CA GLU A 39 -27.01 9.55 11.38
C GLU A 39 -25.91 8.53 11.76
N ASP A 40 -26.25 7.24 11.85
CA ASP A 40 -25.37 6.17 12.36
C ASP A 40 -24.65 5.31 11.30
N MET A 41 -24.94 5.45 10.00
CA MET A 41 -24.39 4.55 8.96
C MET A 41 -23.36 5.17 8.00
N GLY A 42 -23.06 6.46 8.11
CA GLY A 42 -22.15 7.12 7.17
C GLY A 42 -20.67 7.06 7.56
N THR A 43 -19.81 6.62 6.64
CA THR A 43 -18.35 6.63 6.83
C THR A 43 -17.83 8.05 7.03
N SER A 44 -17.11 8.27 8.14
CA SER A 44 -16.44 9.53 8.46
C SER A 44 -15.01 9.31 8.96
N ARG A 45 -14.18 10.35 8.85
CA ARG A 45 -12.80 10.39 9.33
C ARG A 45 -12.52 11.71 10.01
N VAL A 46 -12.04 11.63 11.26
CA VAL A 46 -11.65 12.78 12.06
C VAL A 46 -10.15 12.72 12.31
N ILE A 47 -9.46 13.83 12.05
CA ILE A 47 -8.05 14.04 12.35
C ILE A 47 -7.96 15.17 13.37
N PRO A 48 -7.65 14.88 14.64
CA PRO A 48 -7.39 15.91 15.65
C PRO A 48 -6.26 16.85 15.22
N SER A 49 -6.36 18.15 15.55
CA SER A 49 -5.37 19.15 15.13
C SER A 49 -3.96 18.86 15.66
N ASP A 50 -3.86 18.37 16.91
CA ASP A 50 -2.61 17.97 17.57
C ASP A 50 -1.93 16.75 16.92
N ALA A 51 -2.67 15.97 16.15
CA ALA A 51 -2.14 14.82 15.42
C ALA A 51 -1.56 15.18 14.04
N ILE A 52 -1.83 16.38 13.52
CA ILE A 52 -1.39 16.80 12.19
C ILE A 52 0.08 17.22 12.26
N LYS A 53 0.94 16.50 11.54
CA LYS A 53 2.39 16.75 11.53
C LYS A 53 2.84 17.50 10.29
N GLY A 54 2.21 17.23 9.15
CA GLY A 54 2.64 17.74 7.86
C GLY A 54 1.53 17.65 6.83
N ALA A 55 1.71 18.38 5.73
CA ALA A 55 0.86 18.29 4.58
C ALA A 55 1.65 18.48 3.28
N LYS A 56 1.33 17.68 2.27
CA LYS A 56 1.90 17.77 0.93
C LYS A 56 0.80 17.98 -0.10
N TRP A 57 1.05 18.85 -1.07
CA TRP A 57 0.14 19.19 -2.15
C TRP A 57 0.72 18.81 -3.50
N SER A 58 -0.03 18.04 -4.28
CA SER A 58 0.31 17.66 -5.65
C SER A 58 -0.84 18.02 -6.59
N ILE A 59 -0.55 18.15 -7.89
CA ILE A 59 -1.57 18.32 -8.92
C ILE A 59 -1.62 17.05 -9.77
N PHE A 60 -2.83 16.51 -9.94
CA PHE A 60 -3.10 15.43 -10.90
C PHE A 60 -4.21 15.88 -11.85
N GLY A 61 -3.87 16.00 -13.14
CA GLY A 61 -4.78 16.51 -14.15
C GLY A 61 -5.27 17.93 -13.80
N ARG A 62 -6.56 18.06 -13.46
CA ARG A 62 -7.20 19.35 -13.13
C ARG A 62 -7.49 19.52 -11.62
N LYS A 63 -7.07 18.56 -10.80
CA LYS A 63 -7.42 18.49 -9.38
C LYS A 63 -6.19 18.56 -8.51
N GLY A 64 -6.38 19.21 -7.36
CA GLY A 64 -5.42 19.23 -6.28
C GLY A 64 -5.58 18.01 -5.39
N HIS A 65 -4.45 17.43 -5.03
CA HIS A 65 -4.34 16.29 -4.14
C HIS A 65 -3.60 16.71 -2.88
N LEU A 66 -4.18 16.38 -1.73
CA LEU A 66 -3.64 16.72 -0.42
C LEU A 66 -3.31 15.43 0.32
N ARG A 67 -2.04 15.28 0.70
CA ARG A 67 -1.59 14.24 1.63
C ARG A 67 -1.36 14.86 2.99
N ILE A 68 -1.95 14.28 4.03
CA ILE A 68 -1.83 14.76 5.41
C ILE A 68 -1.06 13.71 6.20
N GLN A 69 0.09 14.08 6.75
CA GLN A 69 0.86 13.20 7.64
C GLN A 69 0.39 13.35 9.08
N THR A 70 0.18 12.22 9.76
CA THR A 70 -0.33 12.17 11.13
C THR A 70 0.58 11.38 12.08
N THR A 71 0.53 11.72 13.37
CA THR A 71 1.20 10.98 14.46
C THR A 71 0.23 10.14 15.29
N ALA A 72 -1.08 10.22 15.03
CA ALA A 72 -2.10 9.53 15.80
C ALA A 72 -2.02 8.01 15.62
N LYS A 73 -1.87 7.28 16.74
CA LYS A 73 -1.70 5.80 16.73
C LYS A 73 -2.85 5.03 16.06
N LYS A 74 -4.08 5.58 16.08
CA LYS A 74 -5.29 4.95 15.52
C LYS A 74 -5.63 5.44 14.11
N ILE A 75 -4.84 6.34 13.54
CA ILE A 75 -5.04 6.91 12.22
C ILE A 75 -3.86 6.46 11.33
N LYS A 76 -4.09 6.28 10.03
CA LYS A 76 -2.99 6.04 9.08
C LYS A 76 -1.96 7.18 9.18
N HIS A 77 -0.68 6.85 9.04
CA HIS A 77 0.41 7.83 9.10
C HIS A 77 0.30 8.88 7.99
N GLU A 78 -0.33 8.52 6.88
CA GLU A 78 -0.64 9.43 5.79
C GLU A 78 -2.08 9.18 5.31
N LEU A 79 -2.84 10.27 5.16
CA LEU A 79 -4.19 10.26 4.61
C LEU A 79 -4.19 11.03 3.29
N ARG A 80 -4.82 10.47 2.26
CA ARG A 80 -4.81 11.02 0.91
C ARG A 80 -6.20 11.49 0.51
N PHE A 81 -6.29 12.76 0.11
CA PHE A 81 -7.52 13.41 -0.32
C PHE A 81 -7.35 13.97 -1.72
N ASP A 82 -8.36 13.83 -2.56
CA ASP A 82 -8.34 14.30 -3.95
C ASP A 82 -9.62 15.07 -4.31
N GLY A 83 -9.59 15.81 -5.41
CA GLY A 83 -10.74 16.54 -5.96
C GLY A 83 -10.75 18.02 -5.62
N PHE A 84 -9.75 18.53 -4.90
CA PHE A 84 -9.66 19.96 -4.60
C PHE A 84 -9.54 20.78 -5.89
N PRO A 85 -10.12 21.99 -5.94
CA PRO A 85 -9.87 22.89 -7.06
C PRO A 85 -8.37 23.22 -7.18
N HIS A 86 -7.84 23.21 -8.41
CA HIS A 86 -6.44 23.53 -8.67
C HIS A 86 -6.02 24.90 -8.08
N GLY A 87 -6.91 25.90 -8.15
CA GLY A 87 -6.66 27.25 -7.63
C GLY A 87 -6.70 27.39 -6.11
N ASP A 88 -7.11 26.35 -5.38
CA ASP A 88 -7.33 26.43 -3.93
C ASP A 88 -6.05 26.15 -3.10
N PHE A 89 -4.89 25.99 -3.74
CA PHE A 89 -3.62 25.74 -3.03
C PHE A 89 -3.34 26.79 -1.95
N GLU A 90 -3.42 28.09 -2.27
CA GLU A 90 -3.14 29.15 -1.28
C GLU A 90 -4.16 29.14 -0.13
N LYS A 91 -5.43 28.85 -0.42
CA LYS A 91 -6.47 28.71 0.60
C LYS A 91 -6.21 27.52 1.52
N VAL A 92 -5.82 26.37 0.97
CA VAL A 92 -5.45 25.17 1.75
C VAL A 92 -4.21 25.47 2.61
N LYS A 93 -3.19 26.10 2.02
CA LYS A 93 -1.95 26.49 2.70
C LYS A 93 -2.22 27.45 3.87
N GLU A 94 -3.03 28.49 3.66
CA GLU A 94 -3.41 29.43 4.72
C GLU A 94 -4.22 28.73 5.82
N THR A 95 -5.16 27.87 5.46
CA THR A 95 -5.97 27.10 6.41
C THR A 95 -5.09 26.24 7.33
N PHE A 96 -4.15 25.48 6.76
CA PHE A 96 -3.24 24.62 7.54
C PHE A 96 -2.27 25.42 8.40
N ARG A 97 -1.76 26.54 7.87
CA ARG A 97 -0.87 27.42 8.62
C ARG A 97 -1.58 28.06 9.81
N ARG A 98 -2.82 28.51 9.60
CA ARG A 98 -3.61 29.22 10.61
C ARG A 98 -4.19 28.29 11.67
N PHE A 99 -4.72 27.13 11.28
CA PHE A 99 -5.41 26.24 12.21
C PHE A 99 -4.47 25.27 12.92
N TYR A 100 -3.36 24.88 12.27
CA TYR A 100 -2.52 23.77 12.75
C TYR A 100 -1.03 24.14 12.86
N ASP A 101 -0.63 25.37 12.49
CA ASP A 101 0.78 25.78 12.35
C ASP A 101 1.60 24.89 11.39
N VAL A 102 0.92 24.25 10.43
CA VAL A 102 1.54 23.33 9.47
C VAL A 102 1.75 24.02 8.13
N THR A 103 2.97 23.91 7.60
CA THR A 103 3.29 24.34 6.23
C THR A 103 2.88 23.25 5.24
N VAL A 104 2.06 23.62 4.25
CA VAL A 104 1.72 22.73 3.13
C VAL A 104 2.81 22.82 2.07
N GLU A 105 3.57 21.74 1.89
CA GLU A 105 4.67 21.67 0.93
C GLU A 105 4.16 21.28 -0.45
N LYS A 106 4.66 21.91 -1.51
CA LYS A 106 4.42 21.41 -2.88
C LYS A 106 5.24 20.14 -3.06
N ASN A 107 4.57 19.08 -3.52
CA ASN A 107 5.16 17.78 -3.82
C ASN A 107 4.87 17.47 -5.30
N PRO A 108 5.69 17.99 -6.23
CA PRO A 108 5.54 17.64 -7.64
C PRO A 108 5.71 16.13 -7.83
N MET A 109 4.91 15.58 -8.73
CA MET A 109 4.95 14.16 -9.08
C MET A 109 5.47 14.04 -10.51
N SER A 110 6.35 13.08 -10.75
CA SER A 110 6.95 12.86 -12.05
C SER A 110 5.88 12.41 -13.06
N SER A 111 5.80 13.11 -14.18
CA SER A 111 4.97 12.75 -15.34
C SER A 111 5.83 12.33 -16.54
N ALA A 112 7.10 11.98 -16.33
CA ALA A 112 8.06 11.67 -17.39
C ALA A 112 7.79 10.32 -18.08
N GLY A 113 6.96 9.44 -17.47
CA GLY A 113 6.68 8.11 -18.00
C GLY A 113 7.85 7.13 -17.91
N ALA A 114 8.96 7.52 -17.27
CA ALA A 114 10.07 6.62 -16.98
C ALA A 114 9.59 5.42 -16.17
N SER A 115 10.29 4.29 -16.28
CA SER A 115 10.09 3.10 -15.44
C SER A 115 11.33 2.74 -14.64
N TYR A 116 12.29 3.66 -14.57
CA TYR A 116 13.55 3.53 -13.86
C TYR A 116 13.69 4.68 -12.86
N GLY A 117 14.40 4.40 -11.78
CA GLY A 117 14.43 5.30 -10.65
C GLY A 117 15.06 4.67 -9.42
N LYS A 118 14.87 5.32 -8.28
CA LYS A 118 15.35 4.87 -6.98
C LYS A 118 14.16 4.51 -6.09
N SER A 119 14.21 3.32 -5.50
CA SER A 119 13.23 2.85 -4.51
C SER A 119 13.79 3.02 -3.11
N GLU A 120 13.08 3.72 -2.22
CA GLU A 120 13.48 3.94 -0.84
C GLU A 120 12.29 3.83 0.11
N ILE A 121 12.54 3.39 1.35
CA ILE A 121 11.52 3.38 2.40
C ILE A 121 11.57 4.73 3.11
N GLU A 122 10.52 5.53 2.95
CA GLU A 122 10.33 6.80 3.66
C GLU A 122 9.17 6.66 4.66
N GLY A 123 9.51 6.60 5.96
CA GLY A 123 8.53 6.39 7.01
C GLY A 123 7.86 5.03 6.92
N ARG A 124 6.59 4.99 6.48
CA ARG A 124 5.82 3.75 6.24
C ARG A 124 5.47 3.54 4.76
N ASN A 125 6.05 4.34 3.88
CA ASN A 125 5.82 4.21 2.45
C ASN A 125 7.07 3.66 1.76
N LEU A 126 6.87 2.80 0.76
CA LEU A 126 7.88 2.59 -0.29
C LEU A 126 7.69 3.69 -1.33
N VAL A 127 8.70 4.52 -1.54
CA VAL A 127 8.68 5.66 -2.45
C VAL A 127 9.60 5.36 -3.64
N PHE A 128 9.08 5.55 -4.84
CA PHE A 128 9.85 5.41 -6.08
C PHE A 128 10.01 6.78 -6.72
N ARG A 129 11.26 7.22 -6.91
CA ARG A 129 11.60 8.53 -7.49
C ARG A 129 12.28 8.35 -8.83
N HIS A 130 11.94 9.22 -9.77
CA HIS A 130 12.62 9.25 -11.07
C HIS A 130 14.09 9.62 -10.87
N MET A 131 15.02 8.93 -11.52
CA MET A 131 16.40 9.38 -11.61
C MET A 131 16.59 10.08 -12.96
N VAL A 132 16.88 11.38 -12.92
CA VAL A 132 17.13 12.19 -14.11
C VAL A 132 18.62 12.11 -14.43
N LEU A 133 18.95 11.73 -15.66
CA LEU A 133 20.30 11.85 -16.19
C LEU A 133 20.42 13.22 -16.81
N GLU A 134 21.30 14.06 -16.27
CA GLU A 134 21.61 15.36 -16.86
C GLU A 134 22.59 15.16 -18.03
N GLU A 135 22.45 15.96 -19.08
CA GLU A 135 23.36 15.90 -20.22
C GLU A 135 24.77 16.29 -19.78
N ALA A 136 25.77 15.49 -20.15
CA ALA A 136 27.17 15.84 -19.96
C ALA A 136 27.44 17.18 -20.66
N GLN A 137 27.98 18.15 -19.91
CA GLN A 137 28.23 19.49 -20.46
C GLN A 137 29.50 19.51 -21.30
N GLU A 138 30.43 18.61 -21.00
CA GLU A 138 31.70 18.46 -21.71
C GLU A 138 31.96 17.02 -22.17
N GLU A 139 32.70 16.88 -23.28
CA GLU A 139 33.08 15.59 -23.85
C GLU A 139 34.05 14.87 -22.90
N GLY A 140 33.59 13.79 -22.26
CA GLY A 140 34.35 13.00 -21.29
C GLY A 140 33.85 13.07 -19.85
N GLU A 141 32.83 13.89 -19.56
CA GLU A 141 32.14 13.86 -18.27
C GLU A 141 31.20 12.64 -18.18
N GLU A 142 31.16 12.03 -16.99
CA GLU A 142 30.20 10.98 -16.69
C GLU A 142 28.82 11.58 -16.37
N PHE A 143 27.76 10.88 -16.74
CA PHE A 143 26.40 11.27 -16.41
C PHE A 143 26.20 11.22 -14.89
N GLU A 144 26.00 12.36 -14.24
CA GLU A 144 25.63 12.39 -12.82
C GLU A 144 24.11 12.20 -12.66
N PRO A 145 23.65 11.10 -12.04
CA PRO A 145 22.23 10.86 -11.88
C PRO A 145 21.68 11.70 -10.71
N ARG A 146 20.70 12.55 -10.99
CA ARG A 146 20.01 13.36 -9.98
C ARG A 146 18.67 12.76 -9.60
N VAL A 147 18.35 12.78 -8.31
CA VAL A 147 17.01 12.42 -7.82
C VAL A 147 16.00 13.47 -8.30
N GLY A 148 15.04 13.02 -9.08
CA GLY A 148 13.90 13.79 -9.56
C GLY A 148 12.66 13.60 -8.67
N ASP A 149 11.50 13.94 -9.25
CA ASP A 149 10.22 13.92 -8.54
C ASP A 149 9.74 12.50 -8.20
N GLU A 150 8.87 12.42 -7.19
CA GLU A 150 8.19 11.17 -6.81
C GLU A 150 7.34 10.67 -7.97
N MET A 151 7.48 9.39 -8.32
CA MET A 151 6.64 8.74 -9.33
C MET A 151 5.45 8.04 -8.68
N LEU A 152 5.73 7.27 -7.61
CA LEU A 152 4.71 6.60 -6.83
C LEU A 152 5.16 6.44 -5.38
N SER A 153 4.18 6.23 -4.52
CA SER A 153 4.42 5.80 -3.14
C SER A 153 3.32 4.86 -2.66
N LEU A 154 3.74 3.74 -2.08
CA LEU A 154 2.90 2.64 -1.64
C LEU A 154 2.93 2.57 -0.12
N ASP A 155 1.76 2.55 0.52
CA ASP A 155 1.65 2.34 1.96
C ASP A 155 2.04 0.89 2.27
N LEU A 156 3.12 0.70 3.03
CA LEU A 156 3.59 -0.63 3.40
C LEU A 156 2.60 -1.36 4.30
N ALA A 157 1.67 -0.66 4.96
CA ALA A 157 0.58 -1.29 5.71
C ALA A 157 -0.48 -1.95 4.80
N GLU A 158 -0.53 -1.60 3.52
CA GLU A 158 -1.41 -2.21 2.51
C GLU A 158 -0.73 -3.39 1.80
N VAL A 159 0.56 -3.63 2.03
CA VAL A 159 1.29 -4.76 1.45
C VAL A 159 0.96 -6.04 2.22
N SER A 160 0.39 -7.02 1.54
CA SER A 160 0.13 -8.35 2.12
C SER A 160 1.40 -9.18 2.24
N GLN A 161 2.22 -9.14 1.19
CA GLN A 161 3.45 -9.90 1.12
C GLN A 161 4.47 -9.23 0.19
N CYS A 162 5.76 -9.44 0.48
CA CYS A 162 6.86 -9.11 -0.43
C CYS A 162 7.74 -10.36 -0.64
N VAL A 163 7.81 -10.85 -1.89
CA VAL A 163 8.53 -12.08 -2.24
C VAL A 163 9.67 -11.83 -3.23
N LEU A 164 10.64 -12.73 -3.23
CA LEU A 164 11.70 -12.81 -4.23
C LEU A 164 11.29 -13.85 -5.29
N PRO A 165 10.95 -13.43 -6.52
CA PRO A 165 10.46 -14.35 -7.55
C PRO A 165 11.57 -15.29 -8.05
N GLY A 166 11.42 -16.58 -7.75
CA GLY A 166 12.23 -17.64 -8.35
C GLY A 166 13.71 -17.62 -7.95
N ASN A 167 14.60 -17.75 -8.95
CA ASN A 167 16.06 -17.69 -8.78
C ASN A 167 16.61 -16.28 -9.07
N ASN A 168 15.76 -15.28 -9.33
CA ASN A 168 16.21 -13.92 -9.59
C ASN A 168 16.41 -13.17 -8.27
N ARG A 169 17.66 -12.92 -7.90
CA ARG A 169 18.03 -12.24 -6.65
C ARG A 169 18.04 -10.71 -6.78
N HIS A 170 17.57 -10.17 -7.91
CA HIS A 170 17.52 -8.74 -8.20
C HIS A 170 16.09 -8.25 -8.43
N GLU A 171 15.08 -9.02 -8.03
CA GLU A 171 13.69 -8.62 -8.15
C GLU A 171 12.97 -8.79 -6.82
N ILE A 172 12.03 -7.88 -6.55
CA ILE A 172 11.02 -8.05 -5.50
C ILE A 172 9.63 -7.93 -6.13
N GLU A 173 8.69 -8.72 -5.63
CA GLU A 173 7.27 -8.59 -5.94
C GLU A 173 6.52 -8.20 -4.66
N LEU A 174 5.81 -7.08 -4.67
CA LEU A 174 4.85 -6.72 -3.63
C LEU A 174 3.45 -7.17 -4.07
N GLN A 175 2.76 -7.87 -3.19
CA GLN A 175 1.40 -8.36 -3.37
C GLN A 175 0.45 -7.61 -2.43
N PHE A 176 -0.72 -7.24 -2.94
CA PHE A 176 -1.74 -6.48 -2.22
C PHE A 176 -2.99 -7.34 -1.99
N PRO A 177 -3.80 -7.06 -0.97
CA PRO A 177 -5.05 -7.78 -0.74
C PRO A 177 -6.00 -7.56 -1.91
N GLU A 178 -6.47 -8.66 -2.50
CA GLU A 178 -7.62 -8.63 -3.40
C GLU A 178 -8.89 -8.46 -2.54
N SER A 179 -9.66 -7.42 -2.82
CA SER A 179 -10.95 -7.19 -2.17
C SER A 179 -12.08 -7.25 -3.19
N ASP A 180 -13.18 -7.89 -2.81
CA ASP A 180 -14.39 -8.02 -3.64
C ASP A 180 -15.35 -6.85 -3.38
N THR A 181 -14.97 -5.92 -2.50
CA THR A 181 -15.76 -4.74 -2.17
C THR A 181 -15.58 -3.60 -3.19
N HIS A 182 -14.75 -3.81 -4.21
CA HIS A 182 -14.53 -2.81 -5.25
C HIS A 182 -15.70 -2.83 -6.23
N GLU A 183 -16.12 -1.63 -6.66
CA GLU A 183 -17.20 -1.52 -7.63
C GLU A 183 -16.82 -2.27 -8.92
N ALA A 184 -17.78 -3.02 -9.46
CA ALA A 184 -17.57 -3.74 -10.72
C ALA A 184 -17.12 -2.76 -11.81
N GLY A 185 -16.00 -3.07 -12.48
CA GLY A 185 -15.43 -2.22 -13.53
C GLY A 185 -14.30 -1.29 -13.08
N THR A 186 -13.80 -1.40 -11.84
CA THR A 186 -12.58 -0.71 -11.41
C THR A 186 -11.34 -1.58 -11.51
N ASP A 187 -10.22 -1.02 -11.94
CA ASP A 187 -8.91 -1.69 -11.91
C ASP A 187 -8.32 -1.65 -10.50
N ASN A 188 -7.86 -2.80 -10.02
CA ASN A 188 -7.24 -2.95 -8.69
C ASN A 188 -5.77 -3.36 -8.82
N LEU A 189 -4.91 -2.73 -8.02
CA LEU A 189 -3.51 -3.11 -7.93
C LEU A 189 -3.40 -4.43 -7.15
N VAL A 190 -3.10 -5.52 -7.86
CA VAL A 190 -2.91 -6.85 -7.25
C VAL A 190 -1.45 -7.09 -6.89
N ALA A 191 -0.52 -6.71 -7.78
CA ALA A 191 0.90 -6.86 -7.56
C ALA A 191 1.72 -5.82 -8.33
N ILE A 192 2.92 -5.54 -7.82
CA ILE A 192 3.94 -4.76 -8.51
C ILE A 192 5.31 -5.43 -8.34
N ARG A 193 6.11 -5.45 -9.41
CA ARG A 193 7.47 -5.97 -9.40
C ARG A 193 8.48 -4.86 -9.62
N PHE A 194 9.53 -4.85 -8.81
CA PHE A 194 10.67 -3.95 -8.98
C PHE A 194 11.93 -4.76 -9.26
N TYR A 195 12.67 -4.35 -10.29
CA TYR A 195 14.06 -4.75 -10.45
C TYR A 195 14.95 -3.84 -9.60
N ILE A 196 15.80 -4.45 -8.78
CA ILE A 196 16.75 -3.79 -7.88
C ILE A 196 18.15 -4.14 -8.38
N PRO A 197 18.83 -3.21 -9.08
CA PRO A 197 20.14 -3.48 -9.64
C PRO A 197 21.16 -3.84 -8.55
N PRO A 198 22.11 -4.75 -8.84
CA PRO A 198 23.27 -4.93 -7.98
C PRO A 198 24.12 -3.66 -7.95
N ASP A 199 24.86 -3.45 -6.87
CA ASP A 199 25.90 -2.42 -6.85
C ASP A 199 27.04 -2.83 -7.79
N ALA A 200 27.59 -1.86 -8.54
CA ALA A 200 28.64 -2.11 -9.54
C ALA A 200 29.88 -2.82 -8.95
N ASP A 201 30.19 -2.56 -7.67
CA ASP A 201 31.31 -3.18 -6.96
C ASP A 201 31.02 -4.60 -6.45
N PHE A 202 29.77 -5.06 -6.53
CA PHE A 202 29.29 -6.32 -5.93
C PHE A 202 28.89 -7.38 -6.96
N GLU A 203 29.10 -7.16 -8.26
CA GLU A 203 28.83 -8.18 -9.31
C GLU A 203 29.58 -9.50 -9.10
N ASN A 204 30.69 -9.48 -8.36
CA ASN A 204 31.49 -10.67 -8.00
C ASN A 204 31.31 -11.13 -6.54
N SER A 205 30.31 -10.63 -5.82
CA SER A 205 30.08 -11.03 -4.44
C SER A 205 29.62 -12.48 -4.33
N ASP A 206 30.18 -13.21 -3.37
CA ASP A 206 29.80 -14.59 -3.06
C ASP A 206 28.30 -14.68 -2.78
N LYS A 207 27.64 -15.74 -3.26
CA LYS A 207 26.18 -15.95 -3.12
C LYS A 207 25.72 -15.98 -1.65
N SER A 208 26.65 -16.03 -0.70
CA SER A 208 26.42 -15.91 0.73
C SER A 208 26.03 -14.49 1.18
N THR A 209 26.39 -13.44 0.43
CA THR A 209 26.03 -12.05 0.75
C THR A 209 24.60 -11.76 0.31
N PRO A 210 23.75 -11.14 1.17
CA PRO A 210 22.40 -10.79 0.77
C PRO A 210 22.42 -9.69 -0.30
N SER A 211 21.63 -9.85 -1.35
CA SER A 211 21.50 -8.85 -2.42
C SER A 211 20.74 -7.61 -1.94
N ASN A 212 20.84 -6.50 -2.68
CA ASN A 212 20.05 -5.28 -2.41
C ASN A 212 18.54 -5.56 -2.43
N ALA A 213 18.07 -6.46 -3.29
CA ALA A 213 16.69 -6.90 -3.32
C ALA A 213 16.30 -7.67 -2.04
N GLU A 214 17.15 -8.58 -1.56
CA GLU A 214 16.95 -9.34 -0.31
C GLU A 214 16.92 -8.41 0.91
N ILE A 215 17.80 -7.40 0.94
CA ILE A 215 17.82 -6.38 2.01
C ILE A 215 16.54 -5.54 1.97
N LEU A 216 16.14 -5.07 0.79
CA LEU A 216 14.92 -4.27 0.62
C LEU A 216 13.67 -5.08 0.99
N GLN A 217 13.56 -6.34 0.54
CA GLN A 217 12.47 -7.24 0.88
C GLN A 217 12.35 -7.41 2.40
N LYS A 218 13.47 -7.66 3.08
CA LYS A 218 13.49 -7.81 4.55
C LYS A 218 13.03 -6.52 5.25
N ASN A 219 13.46 -5.36 4.76
CA ASN A 219 13.05 -4.07 5.31
C ASN A 219 11.57 -3.78 5.06
N ILE A 220 11.07 -4.11 3.86
CA ILE A 220 9.63 -4.03 3.54
C ILE A 220 8.84 -4.91 4.48
N MET A 221 9.20 -6.19 4.65
CA MET A 221 8.50 -7.10 5.55
C MET A 221 8.52 -6.62 7.01
N LYS A 222 9.65 -6.04 7.46
CA LYS A 222 9.78 -5.46 8.81
C LYS A 222 8.93 -4.20 9.02
N SER A 223 8.74 -3.40 7.97
CA SER A 223 7.92 -2.17 8.01
C SER A 223 6.44 -2.45 7.77
N ALA A 224 6.14 -3.45 6.93
CA ALA A 224 4.80 -3.91 6.63
C ALA A 224 4.14 -4.51 7.87
N ASN A 225 4.93 -5.18 8.75
CA ASN A 225 4.58 -5.83 10.02
C ASN A 225 3.10 -5.81 10.44
N ILE A 226 2.28 -6.36 9.56
CA ILE A 226 1.23 -7.36 9.72
C ILE A 226 0.80 -7.52 11.18
N LYS A 227 0.10 -6.53 11.72
CA LYS A 227 -0.52 -6.70 13.04
C LYS A 227 -1.93 -6.19 13.22
N ASN A 228 -2.61 -5.58 12.25
CA ASN A 228 -3.90 -4.94 12.57
C ASN A 228 -4.98 -4.93 11.47
N THR A 229 -5.14 -6.02 10.70
CA THR A 229 -6.37 -6.13 9.85
C THR A 229 -6.94 -7.55 9.74
N THR A 230 -6.18 -8.61 9.98
CA THR A 230 -6.60 -9.98 9.63
C THR A 230 -7.31 -10.78 10.73
N GLY A 231 -7.51 -10.20 11.92
CA GLY A 231 -8.07 -10.90 13.08
C GLY A 231 -7.07 -11.85 13.74
N ASP A 232 -7.46 -12.43 14.88
CA ASP A 232 -6.62 -13.37 15.60
C ASP A 232 -6.59 -14.72 14.88
N MET A 233 -5.38 -15.24 14.65
CA MET A 233 -5.19 -16.59 14.11
C MET A 233 -5.75 -17.61 15.10
N LEU A 234 -6.70 -18.43 14.65
CA LEU A 234 -7.35 -19.43 15.48
C LEU A 234 -6.51 -20.70 15.60
N VAL A 235 -5.96 -21.18 14.49
CA VAL A 235 -5.12 -22.38 14.45
C VAL A 235 -4.14 -22.35 13.28
N GLU A 236 -3.01 -23.04 13.43
CA GLU A 236 -2.03 -23.26 12.37
C GLU A 236 -1.78 -24.76 12.16
N PHE A 237 -1.85 -25.21 10.90
CA PHE A 237 -1.31 -26.48 10.46
C PHE A 237 0.03 -26.22 9.76
N PRO A 238 1.17 -26.66 10.32
CA PRO A 238 2.48 -26.32 9.79
C PRO A 238 2.75 -27.02 8.45
N GLU A 239 3.64 -26.44 7.64
CA GLU A 239 4.03 -26.93 6.30
C GLU A 239 4.57 -28.38 6.28
N THR A 240 4.94 -28.92 7.42
CA THR A 240 5.42 -30.30 7.58
C THR A 240 4.30 -31.33 7.53
N LYS A 241 3.04 -30.93 7.71
CA LYS A 241 1.90 -31.84 7.86
C LYS A 241 1.23 -32.22 6.53
N GLY A 242 1.37 -31.43 5.48
CA GLY A 242 0.66 -31.60 4.23
C GLY A 242 1.53 -31.43 2.99
N THR A 243 1.17 -32.10 1.91
CA THR A 243 1.71 -31.83 0.57
C THR A 243 0.56 -31.43 -0.33
N PHE A 244 0.69 -30.26 -0.97
CA PHE A 244 -0.33 -29.72 -1.85
C PHE A 244 0.02 -30.09 -3.28
N LEU A 245 -0.96 -30.62 -4.00
CA LEU A 245 -0.83 -30.91 -5.43
C LEU A 245 -1.07 -29.66 -6.27
N THR A 246 -1.95 -28.77 -5.82
CA THR A 246 -2.34 -27.56 -6.55
C THR A 246 -2.66 -26.41 -5.58
N PRO A 247 -1.91 -25.30 -5.64
CA PRO A 247 -0.60 -25.16 -6.28
C PRO A 247 0.41 -26.15 -5.68
N ARG A 248 1.33 -26.67 -6.49
CA ARG A 248 2.27 -27.71 -6.04
C ARG A 248 3.25 -27.13 -5.02
N GLY A 249 3.25 -27.67 -3.80
CA GLY A 249 4.18 -27.21 -2.77
C GLY A 249 3.87 -27.72 -1.37
N ARG A 250 4.56 -27.11 -0.40
CA ARG A 250 4.24 -27.22 1.03
C ARG A 250 3.86 -25.83 1.53
N TYR A 251 2.76 -25.79 2.27
CA TYR A 251 2.19 -24.56 2.80
C TYR A 251 1.77 -24.82 4.24
N ALA A 252 1.96 -23.83 5.10
CA ALA A 252 1.25 -23.78 6.36
C ALA A 252 -0.19 -23.31 6.09
N ILE A 253 -1.18 -23.91 6.74
CA ILE A 253 -2.56 -23.44 6.70
C ILE A 253 -2.84 -22.72 8.02
N GLU A 254 -3.14 -21.44 7.95
CA GLU A 254 -3.57 -20.62 9.08
C GLU A 254 -5.08 -20.38 8.95
N LEU A 255 -5.86 -20.70 9.99
CA LEU A 255 -7.30 -20.43 10.00
C LEU A 255 -7.59 -19.17 10.80
N TYR A 256 -8.42 -18.32 10.22
CA TYR A 256 -8.97 -17.12 10.84
C TYR A 256 -10.49 -17.20 10.86
N ASP A 257 -11.15 -16.20 11.45
CA ASP A 257 -12.60 -16.18 11.64
C ASP A 257 -13.39 -16.26 10.31
N ASN A 258 -12.94 -15.54 9.28
CA ASN A 258 -13.67 -15.38 8.01
C ASN A 258 -12.92 -15.91 6.77
N PHE A 259 -11.70 -16.41 6.94
CA PHE A 259 -10.87 -16.89 5.84
C PHE A 259 -9.79 -17.85 6.36
N MET A 260 -9.22 -18.64 5.46
CA MET A 260 -7.97 -19.36 5.70
C MET A 260 -6.86 -18.81 4.83
N ARG A 261 -5.63 -18.99 5.28
CA ARG A 261 -4.43 -18.53 4.59
C ARG A 261 -3.49 -19.72 4.35
N MET A 262 -3.06 -19.90 3.12
CA MET A 262 -2.05 -20.87 2.73
C MET A 262 -0.72 -20.15 2.57
N ARG A 263 0.10 -20.15 3.63
CA ARG A 263 1.39 -19.47 3.68
C ARG A 263 2.49 -20.38 3.16
N GLY A 264 3.12 -20.00 2.05
CA GLY A 264 4.29 -20.68 1.49
C GLY A 264 5.47 -19.72 1.36
N ASN A 265 6.65 -20.26 1.03
CA ASN A 265 7.87 -19.44 0.92
C ASN A 265 7.84 -18.43 -0.24
N LYS A 266 7.07 -18.72 -1.29
CA LYS A 266 6.99 -17.89 -2.52
C LYS A 266 5.62 -17.27 -2.75
N TYR A 267 4.58 -17.90 -2.21
CA TYR A 267 3.20 -17.53 -2.47
C TYR A 267 2.42 -17.66 -1.18
N ASP A 268 1.48 -16.74 -1.03
CA ASP A 268 0.59 -16.70 0.10
C ASP A 268 -0.82 -16.48 -0.42
N TYR A 269 -1.68 -17.47 -0.21
CA TYR A 269 -3.03 -17.44 -0.73
C TYR A 269 -4.00 -17.21 0.41
N ARG A 270 -4.80 -16.15 0.29
CA ARG A 270 -5.93 -15.92 1.17
C ARG A 270 -7.19 -16.46 0.51
N ILE A 271 -7.85 -17.41 1.16
CA ILE A 271 -9.07 -18.05 0.67
C ILE A 271 -10.20 -17.72 1.64
N LYS A 272 -11.20 -16.96 1.22
CA LYS A 272 -12.37 -16.68 2.07
C LYS A 272 -13.19 -17.94 2.18
N TYR A 273 -13.83 -18.16 3.34
CA TYR A 273 -14.69 -19.33 3.49
C TYR A 273 -15.89 -19.28 2.54
N ASP A 274 -16.35 -18.08 2.17
CA ASP A 274 -17.40 -17.87 1.17
C ASP A 274 -17.03 -18.29 -0.27
N ASP A 275 -15.73 -18.49 -0.56
CA ASP A 275 -15.26 -18.98 -1.85
C ASP A 275 -15.25 -20.52 -1.90
N ILE A 276 -15.30 -21.17 -0.74
CA ILE A 276 -15.30 -22.64 -0.62
C ILE A 276 -16.72 -23.15 -0.87
N SER A 277 -16.93 -23.84 -2.00
CA SER A 277 -18.23 -24.42 -2.30
C SER A 277 -18.41 -25.80 -1.67
N ARG A 278 -17.36 -26.62 -1.72
CA ARG A 278 -17.40 -28.04 -1.32
C ARG A 278 -16.06 -28.49 -0.76
N LEU A 279 -16.13 -29.40 0.21
CA LEU A 279 -14.99 -30.09 0.79
C LEU A 279 -15.14 -31.59 0.54
N PHE A 280 -14.14 -32.21 -0.06
CA PHE A 280 -14.11 -33.65 -0.31
C PHE A 280 -12.95 -34.29 0.45
N LEU A 281 -13.24 -35.39 1.14
CA LEU A 281 -12.23 -36.25 1.73
C LEU A 281 -12.28 -37.60 1.01
N LEU A 282 -11.27 -37.87 0.19
CA LEU A 282 -11.23 -39.02 -0.72
C LEU A 282 -10.12 -39.98 -0.27
N PRO A 283 -10.39 -41.27 -0.03
CA PRO A 283 -9.35 -42.24 0.26
C PRO A 283 -8.46 -42.44 -0.98
N LYS A 284 -7.14 -42.55 -0.79
CA LYS A 284 -6.23 -42.97 -1.85
C LYS A 284 -6.22 -44.50 -1.97
N PRO A 285 -5.81 -45.06 -3.13
CA PRO A 285 -5.72 -46.51 -3.33
C PRO A 285 -4.72 -47.23 -2.39
N ASP A 286 -3.93 -46.49 -1.62
CA ASP A 286 -2.96 -47.06 -0.68
C ASP A 286 -3.56 -47.36 0.71
N ASP A 287 -4.85 -47.08 0.92
CA ASP A 287 -5.62 -47.27 2.17
C ASP A 287 -5.01 -46.58 3.42
N VAL A 288 -3.98 -45.75 3.24
CA VAL A 288 -3.28 -45.06 4.33
C VAL A 288 -3.49 -43.55 4.24
N HIS A 289 -3.50 -43.01 3.03
CA HIS A 289 -3.59 -41.58 2.81
C HIS A 289 -4.96 -41.16 2.30
N PHE A 290 -5.35 -39.93 2.66
CA PHE A 290 -6.53 -39.28 2.10
C PHE A 290 -6.09 -38.08 1.25
N ALA A 291 -6.81 -37.85 0.15
CA ALA A 291 -6.79 -36.59 -0.57
C ALA A 291 -7.91 -35.70 -0.01
N PHE A 292 -7.53 -34.52 0.48
CA PHE A 292 -8.48 -33.49 0.89
C PHE A 292 -8.56 -32.43 -0.22
N VAL A 293 -9.72 -32.30 -0.86
CA VAL A 293 -9.95 -31.39 -1.99
C VAL A 293 -10.89 -30.29 -1.54
N ILE A 294 -10.45 -29.04 -1.75
CA ILE A 294 -11.22 -27.83 -1.47
C ILE A 294 -11.64 -27.27 -2.84
N ALA A 295 -12.93 -27.29 -3.12
CA ALA A 295 -13.47 -26.71 -4.34
C ALA A 295 -13.72 -25.22 -4.11
N LEU A 296 -13.14 -24.38 -4.99
CA LEU A 296 -13.31 -22.94 -5.02
C LEU A 296 -14.13 -22.61 -6.27
N ASP A 297 -15.34 -22.05 -6.09
CA ASP A 297 -16.28 -21.80 -7.20
C ASP A 297 -16.51 -20.29 -7.49
N LYS A 298 -15.72 -19.41 -6.88
CA LYS A 298 -15.72 -17.96 -7.17
C LYS A 298 -14.38 -17.50 -7.71
#